data_AF-A0A2A5WVJ5-F1
#
_entry.id   AF-A0A2A5WVJ5-F1
#
_cell.length_a   1.000
_cell.length_b   1.000
_cell.length_c   1.000
_cell.angle_alpha   90.00
_cell.angle_beta   90.00
_cell.angle_gamma   90.00
#
_symmetry.space_group_name_H-M   'P 1'
#
loop_
_entity.id
_entity.type
_entity.pdbx_description
1 polymer ?
#
loop_
_entity_poly.entity_id
_entity_poly.type
_entity_poly.pdbx_seq_one_letter_code
_entity_poly.pdbx_strand_id
1 'polypeptide(L)' 'MSRIDGFEEASPFTGSSQHVGSDRFRVLVVLELTMTAMEATSLRCGSRLVSVGDHVVEVFKHCGMPVYEEQTTLVKTER' A
#
# COMPACT_ATOMS: atom_id res chain seq x y z
N MET A 1 -14.77 26.49 -11.69
CA MET A 1 -14.93 25.26 -10.89
C MET A 1 -13.64 24.47 -10.97
N SER A 2 -12.96 24.46 -9.82
CA SER A 2 -11.85 23.63 -9.32
C SER A 2 -10.67 23.27 -10.24
N ARG A 3 -9.61 24.10 -10.11
CA ARG A 3 -8.21 23.72 -10.28
C ARG A 3 -7.84 22.63 -9.26
N ILE A 4 -7.08 21.65 -9.69
CA ILE A 4 -6.39 20.70 -8.82
C ILE A 4 -5.11 21.38 -8.30
N ASP A 5 -5.20 21.92 -7.10
CA ASP A 5 -4.05 22.23 -6.24
C ASP A 5 -3.61 20.95 -5.52
N GLY A 6 -2.30 20.69 -5.48
CA GLY A 6 -1.72 19.76 -4.51
C GLY A 6 -1.14 18.47 -5.08
N PHE A 7 0.05 18.56 -5.68
CA PHE A 7 1.07 17.54 -5.44
C PHE A 7 2.38 18.27 -5.18
N GLU A 8 2.61 18.54 -3.89
CA GLU A 8 3.82 19.18 -3.39
C GLU A 8 5.02 18.30 -3.73
N GLU A 9 5.97 18.88 -4.46
CA GLU A 9 7.23 18.28 -4.86
C GLU A 9 8.04 17.86 -3.63
N ALA A 10 8.09 16.56 -3.36
CA ALA A 10 9.11 15.99 -2.50
C ALA A 10 10.45 15.95 -3.27
N SER A 11 11.17 17.06 -3.29
CA SER A 11 12.63 17.05 -3.40
C SER A 11 13.20 17.19 -1.99
N PRO A 12 14.23 16.40 -1.64
CA PRO A 12 15.53 17.07 -1.53
C PRO A 12 16.73 16.19 -1.92
N PHE A 13 17.88 16.86 -1.99
CA PHE A 13 19.25 16.35 -2.12
C PHE A 13 19.80 16.12 -3.53
N THR A 14 19.88 17.22 -4.29
CA THR A 14 21.14 17.54 -4.98
C THR A 14 22.22 17.85 -3.93
N GLY A 15 23.17 16.93 -3.73
CA GLY A 15 24.25 17.09 -2.76
C GLY A 15 25.42 16.15 -3.02
N SER A 16 26.20 16.47 -4.05
CA SER A 16 27.64 16.28 -4.21
C SER A 16 28.34 14.97 -3.78
N SER A 17 28.83 14.26 -4.80
CA SER A 17 30.15 13.61 -4.93
C SER A 17 31.02 13.46 -3.66
N GLN A 18 31.35 12.21 -3.30
CA GLN A 18 32.73 11.75 -3.07
C GLN A 18 32.83 10.22 -2.87
N HIS A 19 33.79 9.63 -3.59
CA HIS A 19 34.18 8.23 -3.64
C HIS A 19 34.80 7.75 -2.30
N VAL A 20 34.06 7.07 -1.41
CA VAL A 20 34.67 6.21 -0.36
C VAL A 20 33.71 5.07 0.05
N GLY A 21 34.03 3.81 -0.27
CA GLY A 21 33.43 2.61 0.36
C GLY A 21 32.12 2.06 -0.24
N SER A 22 32.16 1.60 -1.50
CA SER A 22 30.99 1.13 -2.28
C SER A 22 30.12 0.06 -1.58
N ASP A 23 30.71 -0.91 -0.89
CA ASP A 23 29.94 -1.98 -0.24
C ASP A 23 29.16 -1.51 1.00
N ARG A 24 29.78 -0.68 1.86
CA ARG A 24 29.14 -0.25 3.09
C ARG A 24 28.02 0.75 2.85
N PHE A 25 28.19 1.61 1.85
CA PHE A 25 27.14 2.52 1.42
C PHE A 25 25.93 1.77 0.86
N ARG A 26 26.17 0.72 0.03
CA ARG A 26 25.09 -0.13 -0.49
C ARG A 26 24.31 -0.84 0.61
N VAL A 27 25.00 -1.37 1.62
CA VAL A 27 24.36 -2.02 2.76
C VAL A 27 23.49 -1.04 3.54
N LEU A 28 23.98 0.18 3.78
CA LEU A 28 23.20 1.21 4.48
C LEU A 28 21.96 1.64 3.69
N VAL A 29 22.09 1.85 2.38
CA VAL A 29 20.95 2.21 1.51
C VAL A 29 19.90 1.10 1.46
N VAL A 30 20.31 -0.17 1.35
CA VAL A 30 19.38 -1.31 1.36
C VAL A 30 18.69 -1.44 2.72
N LEU A 31 19.43 -1.26 3.82
CA LEU A 31 18.88 -1.31 5.17
C LEU A 31 17.80 -0.25 5.39
N GLU A 32 18.04 1.00 4.96
CA GLU A 32 17.04 2.07 5.03
C GLU A 32 15.80 1.78 4.17
N LEU A 33 15.99 1.24 2.96
CA LEU A 33 14.85 0.89 2.09
C LEU A 33 13.96 -0.20 2.70
N THR A 34 14.53 -1.20 3.36
CA THR A 34 13.74 -2.29 3.95
C THR A 34 12.93 -1.85 5.17
N MET A 35 13.42 -0.86 5.93
CA MET A 35 12.72 -0.33 7.11
C MET A 35 11.49 0.50 6.73
N THR A 36 11.43 1.02 5.50
CA THR A 36 10.30 1.81 4.99
C THR A 36 9.30 0.98 4.19
N ALA A 37 9.46 -0.34 4.13
CA ALA A 37 8.48 -1.26 3.54
C ALA A 37 7.26 -1.39 4.46
N MET A 38 6.47 -0.33 4.53
CA MET A 38 5.21 -0.26 5.23
C MET A 38 4.26 -1.32 4.66
N GLU A 39 3.69 -2.14 5.53
CA GLU A 39 2.77 -3.22 5.15
C GLU A 39 1.61 -2.64 4.32
N ALA A 40 1.42 -3.15 3.10
CA ALA A 40 0.34 -2.73 2.24
C ALA A 40 -0.99 -3.25 2.80
N THR A 41 -1.58 -2.53 3.76
CA THR A 41 -2.87 -2.84 4.40
C THR A 41 -4.09 -2.56 3.52
N SER A 42 -3.87 -2.22 2.25
CA SER A 42 -4.92 -2.00 1.25
C SER A 42 -4.81 -3.04 0.14
N LEU A 43 -5.93 -3.69 -0.16
CA LEU A 43 -6.03 -4.53 -1.34
C LEU A 43 -6.33 -3.62 -2.54
N ARG A 44 -5.71 -3.91 -3.68
CA ARG A 44 -5.95 -3.16 -4.91
C ARG A 44 -6.81 -3.97 -5.87
N CYS A 45 -7.91 -3.37 -6.30
CA CYS A 45 -8.75 -3.86 -7.39
C CYS A 45 -8.50 -2.97 -8.62
N GLY A 46 -7.57 -3.40 -9.47
CA GLY A 46 -7.07 -2.59 -10.58
C GLY A 46 -6.31 -1.35 -10.08
N SER A 47 -6.81 -0.16 -10.42
CA SER A 47 -6.24 1.14 -9.99
C SER A 47 -6.89 1.70 -8.72
N ARG A 48 -7.86 1.01 -8.13
CA ARG A 48 -8.59 1.46 -6.95
C ARG A 48 -8.15 0.70 -5.71
N LEU A 49 -8.04 1.39 -4.59
CA LEU A 49 -7.76 0.78 -3.28
C LEU A 49 -9.08 0.46 -2.58
N VAL A 50 -9.11 -0.68 -1.90
CA VAL A 50 -10.13 -1.06 -0.93
C VAL A 50 -9.46 -1.37 0.40
N SER A 51 -10.11 -0.95 1.48
CA SER A 51 -9.63 -1.08 2.86
C SER A 51 -10.56 -1.96 3.68
N VAL A 52 -10.01 -2.56 4.73
CA VAL A 52 -10.82 -3.30 5.71
C VAL A 52 -11.80 -2.33 6.38
N GLY A 53 -13.10 -2.63 6.28
CA GLY A 53 -14.18 -1.79 6.81
C GLY A 53 -14.99 -1.05 5.73
N ASP A 54 -14.54 -1.04 4.48
CA ASP A 54 -15.32 -0.47 3.38
C ASP A 54 -16.66 -1.20 3.21
N HIS A 55 -17.67 -0.46 2.76
CA HIS A 55 -18.99 -1.04 2.52
C HIS A 55 -18.95 -2.03 1.36
N VAL A 56 -19.65 -3.15 1.52
CA VAL A 56 -19.74 -4.22 0.50
C VAL A 56 -20.12 -3.69 -0.88
N VAL A 57 -21.02 -2.71 -0.95
CA VAL A 57 -21.46 -2.08 -2.22
C VAL A 57 -20.32 -1.33 -2.91
N GLU A 58 -19.46 -0.67 -2.14
CA GLU A 58 -18.32 0.08 -2.66
C GLU A 58 -17.23 -0.85 -3.16
N VAL A 59 -16.92 -1.89 -2.37
CA VAL A 59 -16.03 -2.98 -2.79
C VAL A 59 -16.55 -3.63 -4.07
N PHE A 60 -17.85 -3.92 -4.17
CA PHE A 60 -18.45 -4.50 -5.36
C PHE A 60 -18.36 -3.59 -6.59
N LYS A 61 -18.55 -2.28 -6.41
CA LYS A 61 -18.41 -1.29 -7.49
C LYS A 61 -16.96 -1.17 -7.98
N HIS A 62 -15.98 -1.48 -7.13
CA HIS A 62 -14.55 -1.38 -7.45
C HIS A 62 -13.93 -2.70 -7.94
N CYS A 63 -14.33 -3.82 -7.34
CA CYS A 63 -13.74 -5.14 -7.55
C CYS A 63 -14.65 -6.09 -8.34
N GLY A 64 -15.96 -5.82 -8.42
CA GLY A 64 -16.95 -6.70 -9.04
C GLY A 64 -17.44 -7.81 -8.11
N MET A 65 -18.02 -8.86 -8.70
CA MET A 65 -18.47 -10.05 -7.96
C MET A 65 -17.27 -10.87 -7.48
N PRO A 66 -17.25 -11.34 -6.23
CA PRO A 66 -16.23 -12.28 -5.77
C PRO A 66 -16.30 -13.58 -6.59
N VAL A 67 -15.13 -14.14 -6.92
CA VAL A 67 -15.03 -15.43 -7.64
C VAL A 67 -15.36 -16.61 -6.72
N TYR A 68 -15.12 -16.44 -5.42
CA TYR A 68 -15.37 -17.46 -4.41
C TYR A 68 -15.94 -16.79 -3.16
N GLU A 69 -17.00 -17.37 -2.61
CA GLU A 69 -17.60 -16.97 -1.35
C GLU A 69 -17.57 -18.17 -0.41
N GLU A 70 -16.78 -18.06 0.67
CA GLU A 70 -16.71 -19.12 1.67
C GLU A 70 -18.02 -19.13 2.47
N GLN A 71 -18.81 -20.20 2.31
CA GLN A 71 -19.96 -20.41 3.18
C GLN A 71 -19.47 -20.84 4.55
N THR A 72 -19.28 -19.88 5.45
CA THR A 72 -19.03 -20.19 6.85
C THR A 72 -20.33 -20.70 7.46
N THR A 73 -20.48 -22.03 7.52
CA THR A 73 -21.56 -22.63 8.30
C THR A 73 -21.36 -22.22 9.75
N LEU A 74 -22.23 -21.35 10.26
CA LEU A 74 -22.24 -21.00 11.68
C LEU A 74 -22.49 -22.27 12.47
N VAL A 75 -21.43 -22.80 13.08
CA VAL A 75 -21.57 -23.83 14.10
C VAL A 75 -22.16 -23.14 15.31
N LYS A 76 -23.48 -23.28 15.50
CA LYS A 76 -24.20 -22.81 16.67
C LYS A 76 -23.59 -23.49 17.90
N THR A 77 -22.67 -22.83 18.59
CA THR A 77 -22.24 -23.27 19.91
C THR A 77 -23.36 -22.92 20.89
N GLU A 78 -24.27 -23.86 21.11
CA GLU A 78 -25.18 -23.82 22.25
C GLU A 78 -24.35 -23.98 23.53
N ARG A 79 -24.55 -23.06 24.47
CA ARG A 79 -23.93 -23.05 25.79
C ARG A 79 -25.04 -23.07 26.83
#